data_AF-A0A5D4S2V8-F1
#
_entry.id   AF-A0A5D4S2V8-F1
#
_cell.length_a   1.000
_cell.length_b   1.000
_cell.length_c   1.000
_cell.angle_alpha   90.00
_cell.angle_beta   90.00
_cell.angle_gamma   90.00
#
_symmetry.space_group_name_H-M   'P 1'
#
loop_
_entity.id
_entity.type
_entity.pdbx_description
1 polymer ?
#
loop_
_entity_poly.entity_id
_entity_poly.type
_entity_poly.pdbx_seq_one_letter_code
_entity_poly.pdbx_strand_id
1 'polypeptide(L)'
;MSKQLSIAVLEEEIKHYDEVFEVDFVGRNGESYVVKIHPYFKPEKVSATLREAGDFFNKAKEEKLVVPEFEQEDLIMFFIVKQFTNLKFTRSKKAKKVYSEFKIAINTPLFAEIVKAFPDESLEAVYKRMYEIQEKTQEFQEKYVKQAEEVFAEMKTKNKEIFAPKSE
;
A
#
# COMPACT_ATOMS: atom_id res chain seq x y z
N MET A 1 -36.07 -20.75 -1.56
CA MET A 1 -35.97 -19.29 -1.32
C MET A 1 -34.60 -19.00 -0.72
N SER A 2 -33.78 -18.18 -1.37
CA SER A 2 -32.51 -17.71 -0.80
C SER A 2 -32.79 -16.74 0.34
N LYS A 3 -32.12 -16.89 1.48
CA LYS A 3 -32.19 -15.90 2.55
C LYS A 3 -31.45 -14.63 2.10
N GLN A 4 -32.05 -13.47 2.33
CA GLN A 4 -31.40 -12.19 2.07
C GLN A 4 -30.36 -11.92 3.17
N LEU A 5 -29.13 -11.61 2.77
CA LEU A 5 -28.04 -11.29 3.69
C LEU A 5 -28.30 -9.90 4.32
N SER A 6 -28.29 -9.81 5.65
CA SER A 6 -28.41 -8.54 6.37
C SER A 6 -27.04 -8.05 6.85
N ILE A 7 -26.92 -6.75 7.11
CA ILE A 7 -25.68 -6.17 7.65
C ILE A 7 -25.28 -6.81 8.98
N ALA A 8 -26.24 -7.18 9.83
CA ALA A 8 -25.97 -7.84 11.11
C ALA A 8 -25.23 -9.18 10.95
N VAL A 9 -25.43 -9.90 9.84
CA VAL A 9 -24.67 -11.14 9.55
C VAL A 9 -23.21 -10.80 9.20
N LEU A 10 -22.97 -9.69 8.49
CA LEU A 10 -21.63 -9.23 8.14
C LEU A 10 -20.85 -8.70 9.36
N GLU A 11 -21.53 -8.20 10.38
CA GLU A 11 -20.90 -7.78 11.64
C GLU A 11 -20.22 -8.94 12.39
N GLU A 12 -20.75 -10.15 12.26
CA GLU A 12 -20.10 -11.34 12.80
C GLU A 12 -18.92 -11.76 11.93
N GLU A 13 -19.04 -11.62 10.61
CA GLU A 13 -17.94 -11.92 9.69
C GLU A 13 -16.72 -11.03 9.93
N ILE A 14 -16.86 -9.75 10.31
CA ILE A 14 -15.69 -8.88 10.53
C ILE A 14 -14.92 -9.13 11.84
N LYS A 15 -15.42 -10.00 12.74
CA LYS A 15 -14.79 -10.24 14.05
C LYS A 15 -13.47 -11.00 13.96
N HIS A 16 -13.26 -11.84 12.94
CA HIS A 16 -12.00 -12.59 12.77
C HIS A 16 -10.79 -11.65 12.63
N TYR A 17 -11.01 -10.43 12.12
CA TYR A 17 -9.96 -9.42 12.03
C TYR A 17 -9.51 -8.82 13.39
N ASP A 18 -10.24 -9.11 14.47
CA ASP A 18 -9.86 -8.69 15.83
C ASP A 18 -8.99 -9.74 16.53
N GLU A 19 -8.69 -10.87 15.86
CA GLU A 19 -7.74 -11.85 16.37
C GLU A 19 -6.35 -11.26 16.59
N VAL A 20 -5.67 -11.77 17.62
CA VAL A 20 -4.34 -11.34 18.04
C VAL A 20 -3.49 -12.55 18.39
N PHE A 21 -2.32 -12.65 17.77
CA PHE A 21 -1.26 -13.56 18.21
C PHE A 21 -0.23 -12.80 19.03
N GLU A 22 0.32 -13.46 20.04
CA GLU A 22 1.40 -12.91 20.87
C GLU A 22 2.68 -13.69 20.60
N VAL A 23 3.77 -12.96 20.36
CA VAL A 23 5.11 -13.50 20.17
C VAL A 23 6.01 -12.89 21.22
N ASP A 24 6.63 -13.74 22.04
CA ASP A 24 7.60 -13.32 23.04
C ASP A 24 8.97 -13.07 22.38
N PHE A 25 9.54 -11.92 22.65
CA PHE A 25 10.88 -11.54 22.21
C PHE A 25 11.75 -11.20 23.40
N VAL A 26 12.87 -11.90 23.55
CA VAL A 26 13.88 -11.58 24.58
C VAL A 26 15.00 -10.79 23.93
N GLY A 27 15.12 -9.52 24.32
CA GLY A 27 16.21 -8.64 23.88
C GLY A 27 17.56 -9.14 24.40
N ARG A 28 18.66 -8.71 23.74
CA ARG A 28 20.02 -9.05 24.18
C ARG A 28 20.37 -8.53 25.58
N ASN A 29 19.61 -7.57 26.09
CA ASN A 29 19.69 -7.04 27.45
C ASN A 29 18.96 -7.92 28.48
N GLY A 30 18.32 -9.02 28.06
CA GLY A 30 17.55 -9.92 28.93
C GLY A 30 16.13 -9.43 29.22
N GLU A 31 15.68 -8.33 28.62
CA GLU A 31 14.30 -7.85 28.75
C GLU A 31 13.37 -8.63 27.82
N SER A 32 12.24 -9.07 28.36
CA SER A 32 11.17 -9.71 27.59
C SER A 32 10.15 -8.68 27.09
N TYR A 33 9.80 -8.80 25.83
CA TYR A 33 8.83 -7.98 25.12
C TYR A 33 7.74 -8.88 24.54
N VAL A 34 6.49 -8.45 24.62
CA VAL A 34 5.36 -9.15 23.98
C VAL A 34 4.96 -8.37 22.73
N VAL A 35 5.16 -8.99 21.57
CA VAL A 35 4.73 -8.45 20.28
C VAL A 35 3.34 -9.00 19.98
N LYS A 36 2.37 -8.09 19.82
CA LYS A 36 1.02 -8.43 19.40
C LYS A 36 0.93 -8.30 17.88
N ILE A 37 0.45 -9.35 17.23
CA ILE A 37 0.33 -9.47 15.78
C ILE A 37 -1.15 -9.62 15.44
N HIS A 38 -1.65 -8.83 14.51
CA HIS A 38 -2.99 -8.93 13.93
C HIS A 38 -2.88 -9.68 12.60
N PRO A 39 -3.08 -11.01 12.59
CA PRO A 39 -2.80 -11.87 11.44
C PRO A 39 -3.68 -11.56 10.23
N TYR A 40 -4.96 -11.26 10.46
CA TYR A 40 -5.95 -11.07 9.40
C TYR A 40 -6.13 -9.59 9.07
N PHE A 41 -6.05 -9.27 7.78
CA PHE A 41 -5.95 -7.88 7.36
C PHE A 41 -7.30 -7.28 6.95
N LYS A 42 -7.85 -6.40 7.80
CA LYS A 42 -9.03 -5.59 7.43
C LYS A 42 -8.76 -4.86 6.11
N PRO A 43 -9.66 -4.91 5.10
CA PRO A 43 -9.46 -4.26 3.80
C PRO A 43 -9.14 -2.76 3.89
N GLU A 44 -9.72 -2.07 4.88
CA GLU A 44 -9.41 -0.66 5.16
C GLU A 44 -7.95 -0.46 5.60
N LYS A 45 -7.45 -1.34 6.47
CA LYS A 45 -6.04 -1.31 6.91
C LYS A 45 -5.08 -1.67 5.80
N VAL A 46 -5.45 -2.60 4.90
CA VAL A 46 -4.67 -2.88 3.68
C VAL A 46 -4.53 -1.60 2.84
N SER A 47 -5.65 -0.93 2.58
CA SER A 47 -5.64 0.32 1.80
C SER A 47 -4.83 1.43 2.48
N ALA A 48 -4.88 1.53 3.82
CA ALA A 48 -4.06 2.45 4.59
C ALA A 48 -2.56 2.13 4.48
N THR A 49 -2.19 0.85 4.55
CA THR A 49 -0.81 0.36 4.42
C THR A 49 -0.23 0.76 3.05
N LEU A 50 -0.97 0.49 1.97
CA LEU A 50 -0.52 0.83 0.62
C LEU A 50 -0.42 2.33 0.38
N ARG A 51 -1.33 3.12 0.98
CA ARG A 51 -1.23 4.58 0.96
C ARG A 51 0.03 5.05 1.65
N GLU A 52 0.33 4.52 2.84
CA GLU A 52 1.53 4.89 3.59
C GLU A 52 2.81 4.52 2.82
N ALA A 53 2.85 3.33 2.21
CA ALA A 53 3.95 2.92 1.36
C ALA A 53 4.12 3.84 0.15
N GLY A 54 3.02 4.19 -0.54
CA GLY A 54 3.03 5.15 -1.64
C GLY A 54 3.54 6.53 -1.23
N ASP A 55 3.08 7.05 -0.08
CA ASP A 55 3.54 8.31 0.49
C ASP A 55 5.04 8.28 0.82
N PHE A 56 5.56 7.13 1.27
CA PHE A 56 6.99 6.94 1.48
C PHE A 56 7.77 7.05 0.17
N PHE A 57 7.37 6.33 -0.89
CA PHE A 57 8.08 6.36 -2.17
C PHE A 57 8.05 7.75 -2.82
N ASN A 58 6.92 8.45 -2.72
CA ASN A 58 6.81 9.84 -3.19
C ASN A 58 7.80 10.75 -2.46
N LYS A 59 7.87 10.67 -1.13
CA LYS A 59 8.84 11.45 -0.35
C LYS A 59 10.27 11.02 -0.58
N ALA A 60 10.54 9.74 -0.79
CA ALA A 60 11.88 9.25 -1.12
C ALA A 60 12.36 9.90 -2.42
N LYS A 61 11.49 10.01 -3.43
CA LYS A 61 11.78 10.73 -4.68
C LYS A 61 12.04 12.22 -4.45
N GLU A 62 11.21 12.89 -3.64
CA GLU A 62 11.40 14.30 -3.28
C GLU A 62 12.73 14.54 -2.53
N GLU A 63 13.07 13.66 -1.60
CA GLU A 63 14.31 13.69 -0.81
C GLU A 63 15.53 13.17 -1.58
N LYS A 64 15.37 12.73 -2.84
CA LYS A 64 16.40 12.07 -3.67
C LYS A 64 17.05 10.87 -2.96
N LEU A 65 16.28 10.17 -2.13
CA LEU A 65 16.68 8.92 -1.50
C LEU A 65 16.61 7.80 -2.54
N VAL A 66 17.74 7.12 -2.76
CA VAL A 66 17.81 5.95 -3.62
C VAL A 66 17.34 4.73 -2.83
N VAL A 67 16.23 4.13 -3.26
CA VAL A 67 15.73 2.86 -2.75
C VAL A 67 15.95 1.82 -3.84
N PRO A 68 16.80 0.80 -3.62
CA PRO A 68 17.01 -0.26 -4.60
C PRO A 68 15.71 -1.01 -4.91
N GLU A 69 15.51 -1.40 -6.16
CA GLU A 69 14.29 -2.08 -6.61
C GLU A 69 14.05 -3.40 -5.86
N PHE A 70 15.12 -4.16 -5.61
CA PHE A 70 15.05 -5.41 -4.87
C PHE A 70 14.61 -5.25 -3.39
N GLU A 71 14.68 -4.04 -2.83
CA GLU A 71 14.23 -3.77 -1.45
C GLU A 71 12.77 -3.27 -1.41
N GLN A 72 12.13 -3.05 -2.55
CA GLN A 72 10.77 -2.49 -2.58
C GLN A 72 9.75 -3.45 -1.97
N GLU A 73 9.87 -4.75 -2.25
CA GLU A 73 8.99 -5.77 -1.67
C GLU A 73 9.16 -5.86 -0.14
N ASP A 74 10.41 -5.88 0.33
CA ASP A 74 10.72 -5.86 1.76
C ASP A 74 10.19 -4.59 2.45
N LEU A 75 10.19 -3.45 1.74
CA LEU A 75 9.60 -2.21 2.25
C LEU A 75 8.08 -2.32 2.38
N ILE A 76 7.39 -2.94 1.43
CA ILE A 76 5.96 -3.22 1.58
C ILE A 76 5.72 -4.11 2.80
N MET A 77 6.51 -5.18 2.95
CA MET A 77 6.43 -6.05 4.12
C MET A 77 6.69 -5.29 5.43
N PHE A 78 7.62 -4.35 5.45
CA PHE A 78 7.86 -3.48 6.59
C PHE A 78 6.64 -2.62 6.94
N PHE A 79 5.93 -2.05 5.95
CA PHE A 79 4.69 -1.31 6.20
C PHE A 79 3.56 -2.23 6.69
N ILE A 80 3.49 -3.48 6.21
CA ILE A 80 2.56 -4.49 6.74
C ILE A 80 2.85 -4.74 8.22
N VAL A 81 4.09 -5.10 8.56
CA VAL A 81 4.50 -5.31 9.96
C VAL A 81 4.20 -4.09 10.82
N LYS A 82 4.44 -2.88 10.30
CA LYS A 82 4.15 -1.63 10.98
C LYS A 82 2.66 -1.44 11.30
N GLN A 83 1.78 -1.78 10.36
CA GLN A 83 0.34 -1.58 10.51
C GLN A 83 -0.34 -2.67 11.34
N PHE A 84 0.17 -3.89 11.28
CA PHE A 84 -0.46 -5.08 11.85
C PHE A 84 0.24 -5.62 13.09
N THR A 85 1.15 -4.84 13.68
CA THR A 85 1.74 -5.17 14.99
C THR A 85 1.72 -4.00 15.97
N ASN A 86 2.01 -4.27 17.23
CA ASN A 86 2.19 -3.24 18.27
C ASN A 86 3.63 -2.72 18.38
N LEU A 87 4.52 -3.06 17.44
CA LEU A 87 5.89 -2.56 17.46
C LEU A 87 5.91 -1.03 17.39
N LYS A 88 6.84 -0.40 18.12
CA LYS A 88 6.97 1.06 18.16
C LYS A 88 7.87 1.54 17.03
N PHE A 89 7.26 2.15 16.02
CA PHE A 89 7.96 2.78 14.90
C PHE A 89 8.08 4.30 15.06
N THR A 90 8.97 4.89 14.28
CA THR A 90 9.10 6.33 14.18
C THR A 90 7.82 6.97 13.66
N ARG A 91 7.42 8.09 14.27
CA ARG A 91 6.36 8.96 13.74
C ARG A 91 6.88 9.94 12.69
N SER A 92 8.17 9.85 12.33
CA SER A 92 8.76 10.76 11.35
C SER A 92 8.16 10.52 9.97
N LYS A 93 7.80 11.62 9.30
CA LYS A 93 7.38 11.59 7.90
C LYS A 93 8.55 11.66 6.91
N LYS A 94 9.80 11.81 7.38
CA LYS A 94 10.99 11.92 6.53
C LYS A 94 11.36 10.55 5.97
N ALA A 95 11.50 10.42 4.66
CA ALA A 95 11.79 9.15 4.00
C ALA A 95 13.10 8.55 4.50
N LYS A 96 14.16 9.36 4.65
CA LYS A 96 15.44 8.87 5.18
C LYS A 96 15.34 8.23 6.57
N LYS A 97 14.48 8.76 7.46
CA LYS A 97 14.30 8.20 8.81
C LYS A 97 13.52 6.89 8.78
N VAL A 98 12.44 6.84 8.00
CA VAL A 98 11.66 5.61 7.81
C VAL A 98 12.54 4.51 7.20
N TYR A 99 13.33 4.85 6.17
CA TYR A 99 14.23 3.92 5.52
C TYR A 99 15.32 3.40 6.47
N SER A 100 15.87 4.24 7.36
CA SER A 100 16.83 3.77 8.37
C SER A 100 16.20 2.79 9.36
N GLU A 101 14.94 2.99 9.74
CA GLU A 101 14.21 2.09 10.64
C GLU A 101 13.88 0.76 9.94
N PHE A 102 13.50 0.81 8.65
CA PHE A 102 13.37 -0.34 7.78
C PHE A 102 14.65 -1.20 7.75
N LYS A 103 15.81 -0.58 7.50
CA LYS A 103 17.09 -1.30 7.48
C LYS A 103 17.43 -1.95 8.83
N ILE A 104 16.99 -1.38 9.95
CA ILE A 104 17.14 -2.04 11.26
C ILE A 104 16.21 -3.24 11.33
N ALA A 105 14.92 -3.06 11.05
CA ALA A 105 13.89 -4.08 11.20
C ALA A 105 14.21 -5.37 10.42
N ILE A 106 14.48 -5.26 9.11
CA ILE A 106 14.71 -6.44 8.24
C ILE A 106 15.93 -7.27 8.64
N ASN A 107 16.88 -6.68 9.36
CA ASN A 107 18.09 -7.37 9.81
C ASN A 107 17.92 -8.00 11.20
N THR A 108 16.69 -8.04 11.74
CA THR A 108 16.39 -8.71 13.01
C THR A 108 15.71 -10.06 12.80
N PRO A 109 16.06 -11.11 13.57
CA PRO A 109 15.33 -12.38 13.54
C PRO A 109 13.84 -12.24 13.84
N LEU A 110 13.51 -11.32 14.76
CA LEU A 110 12.14 -11.01 15.14
C LEU A 110 11.27 -10.61 13.94
N PHE A 111 11.81 -9.83 13.00
CA PHE A 111 11.06 -9.41 11.82
C PHE A 111 10.66 -10.62 10.97
N ALA A 112 11.57 -11.57 10.75
CA ALA A 112 11.28 -12.79 10.01
C ALA A 112 10.23 -13.68 10.73
N GLU A 113 10.26 -13.73 12.07
CA GLU A 113 9.26 -14.46 12.87
C GLU A 113 7.88 -13.81 12.77
N ILE A 114 7.80 -12.48 12.85
CA ILE A 114 6.54 -11.74 12.68
C ILE A 114 5.96 -11.98 11.28
N VAL A 115 6.79 -11.88 10.24
CA VAL A 115 6.32 -12.08 8.86
C VAL A 115 5.75 -13.48 8.66
N LYS A 116 6.39 -14.51 9.22
CA LYS A 116 5.89 -15.90 9.18
C LYS A 116 4.59 -16.12 9.96
N ALA A 117 4.22 -15.22 10.87
CA ALA A 117 2.97 -15.31 11.61
C ALA A 117 1.77 -14.79 10.81
N PHE A 118 2.00 -14.09 9.68
CA PHE A 118 0.93 -13.67 8.79
C PHE A 118 0.48 -14.82 7.89
N PRO A 119 -0.83 -15.13 7.82
CA PRO A 119 -1.37 -16.08 6.85
C PRO A 119 -1.15 -15.59 5.41
N ASP A 120 -0.84 -16.53 4.51
CA ASP A 120 -0.63 -16.23 3.08
C ASP A 120 -1.81 -15.47 2.47
N GLU A 121 -3.06 -15.85 2.81
CA GLU A 121 -4.28 -15.19 2.34
C GLU A 121 -4.31 -13.67 2.67
N SER A 122 -3.76 -13.29 3.82
CA SER A 122 -3.71 -11.88 4.24
C SER A 122 -2.66 -11.11 3.45
N LEU A 123 -1.50 -11.73 3.17
CA LEU A 123 -0.47 -11.14 2.31
C LEU A 123 -0.95 -11.03 0.86
N GLU A 124 -1.62 -12.06 0.34
CA GLU A 124 -2.25 -12.06 -0.98
C GLU A 124 -3.27 -10.92 -1.12
N ALA A 125 -4.06 -10.63 -0.08
CA ALA A 125 -4.99 -9.52 -0.10
C ALA A 125 -4.28 -8.16 -0.31
N VAL A 126 -3.07 -7.98 0.23
CA VAL A 126 -2.25 -6.77 -0.01
C VAL A 126 -1.79 -6.72 -1.45
N TYR A 127 -1.20 -7.81 -1.95
CA TYR A 127 -0.68 -7.86 -3.33
C TYR A 127 -1.79 -7.68 -4.37
N LYS A 128 -2.92 -8.36 -4.18
CA LYS A 128 -4.10 -8.18 -5.03
C LYS A 128 -4.55 -6.73 -5.04
N ARG A 129 -4.60 -6.08 -3.87
CA ARG A 129 -4.98 -4.67 -3.79
C ARG A 129 -3.96 -3.75 -4.47
N MET A 130 -2.67 -4.06 -4.40
CA MET A 130 -1.64 -3.35 -5.15
C MET A 130 -1.87 -3.44 -6.66
N TYR A 131 -2.11 -4.65 -7.18
CA TYR A 131 -2.41 -4.85 -8.61
C TYR A 131 -3.67 -4.09 -9.04
N GLU A 132 -4.75 -4.15 -8.26
CA GLU A 132 -5.98 -3.40 -8.55
C GLU A 132 -5.74 -1.88 -8.62
N ILE A 133 -4.85 -1.35 -7.78
CA ILE A 133 -4.50 0.08 -7.80
C ILE A 133 -3.69 0.40 -9.07
N GLN A 134 -2.76 -0.46 -9.45
CA GLN A 134 -1.95 -0.29 -10.65
C GLN A 134 -2.82 -0.34 -11.92
N GLU A 135 -3.67 -1.36 -12.06
CA GLU A 135 -4.60 -1.51 -13.18
C GLU A 135 -5.53 -0.30 -13.29
N LYS A 136 -6.18 0.11 -12.19
CA LYS A 136 -7.06 1.30 -12.20
C LYS A 136 -6.31 2.57 -12.58
N THR A 137 -5.04 2.68 -12.18
CA THR A 137 -4.21 3.84 -12.54
C THR A 137 -3.88 3.83 -14.04
N GLN A 138 -3.59 2.66 -14.62
CA GLN A 138 -3.35 2.52 -16.05
C GLN A 138 -4.62 2.81 -16.87
N GLU A 139 -5.75 2.20 -16.53
CA GLU A 139 -7.04 2.45 -17.17
C GLU A 139 -7.41 3.94 -17.14
N PHE A 140 -7.17 4.59 -15.99
CA PHE A 140 -7.39 6.02 -15.84
C PHE A 140 -6.46 6.83 -16.74
N GLN A 141 -5.16 6.52 -16.76
CA GLN A 141 -4.21 7.20 -17.65
C GLN A 141 -4.59 7.06 -19.13
N GLU A 142 -4.92 5.85 -19.58
CA GLU A 142 -5.34 5.60 -20.96
C GLU A 142 -6.59 6.39 -21.34
N LYS A 143 -7.59 6.43 -20.45
CA LYS A 143 -8.81 7.20 -20.67
C LYS A 143 -8.52 8.70 -20.79
N TYR A 144 -7.65 9.24 -19.94
CA TYR A 144 -7.30 10.66 -19.98
C TYR A 144 -6.42 11.03 -21.18
N VAL A 145 -5.51 10.14 -21.59
CA VAL A 145 -4.71 10.35 -22.80
C VAL A 145 -5.62 10.38 -24.02
N LYS A 146 -6.56 9.43 -24.16
CA LYS A 146 -7.56 9.44 -25.25
C LYS A 146 -8.40 10.71 -25.25
N GLN A 147 -8.89 11.15 -24.09
CA GLN A 147 -9.64 12.42 -23.99
C GLN A 147 -8.80 13.64 -24.36
N ALA A 148 -7.52 13.67 -23.94
CA ALA A 148 -6.61 14.74 -24.33
C ALA A 148 -6.36 14.74 -25.84
N GLU A 149 -6.14 13.57 -26.46
CA GLU A 149 -5.97 13.42 -27.90
C GLU A 149 -7.19 13.87 -28.69
N GLU A 150 -8.40 13.52 -28.25
CA GLU A 150 -9.67 13.98 -28.83
C GLU A 150 -9.79 15.51 -28.76
N VAL A 151 -9.51 16.11 -27.60
CA VAL A 151 -9.51 17.57 -27.41
C VAL A 151 -8.45 18.27 -28.27
N PHE A 152 -7.26 17.70 -28.40
CA PHE A 152 -6.21 18.21 -29.29
C PHE A 152 -6.61 18.09 -30.78
N ALA A 153 -7.29 17.02 -31.16
CA ALA A 153 -7.79 16.83 -32.52
C ALA A 153 -8.88 17.86 -32.86
N GLU A 154 -9.83 18.10 -31.95
CA GLU A 154 -10.86 19.12 -32.09
C GLU A 154 -10.31 20.56 -32.15
N MET A 155 -9.26 20.86 -31.38
CA MET A 155 -8.58 22.16 -31.47
C MET A 155 -7.87 22.35 -32.81
N LYS A 156 -7.26 21.30 -33.36
CA LYS A 156 -6.60 21.35 -34.68
C LYS A 156 -7.60 21.54 -35.82
N THR A 157 -8.77 20.93 -35.76
CA THR A 157 -9.82 21.10 -36.78
C THR A 157 -10.42 22.51 -36.73
N LYS A 158 -10.76 23.03 -35.55
CA LYS A 158 -11.24 24.43 -35.39
C LYS A 158 -10.23 25.46 -35.89
N ASN A 159 -8.94 25.27 -35.65
CA ASN A 159 -7.91 26.18 -36.16
C ASN A 159 -7.75 26.12 -37.69
N LYS A 160 -8.01 24.97 -38.34
CA LYS A 160 -8.02 24.88 -39.80
C LYS A 160 -9.21 25.59 -40.44
N GLU A 161 -10.37 25.60 -39.79
CA GLU A 161 -11.58 26.28 -40.27
C GLU A 161 -11.45 27.82 -40.24
N ILE A 162 -10.69 28.37 -39.29
CA ILE A 162 -10.45 29.82 -39.16
C ILE A 162 -9.46 30.33 -40.22
N PHE A 163 -8.57 29.48 -40.73
CA PHE A 163 -7.53 29.85 -41.69
C PHE A 163 -7.79 29.33 -43.12
N ALA A 164 -8.95 28.73 -43.40
CA ALA A 164 -9.33 28.39 -44.76
C ALA A 164 -9.55 29.70 -45.54
N PRO A 165 -8.71 30.04 -46.55
CA PRO A 165 -8.93 31.23 -47.34
C PRO A 165 -10.29 31.12 -48.01
N LYS A 166 -11.11 32.16 -47.91
CA LYS A 166 -12.34 32.27 -48.69
C LYS A 166 -11.94 32.21 -50.16
N SER A 167 -12.24 31.10 -50.81
CA SER A 167 -12.17 30.98 -52.26
C SER A 167 -13.23 31.92 -52.84
N GLU A 168 -12.76 33.02 -53.44
CA GLU A 168 -13.54 33.88 -54.35
C GLU A 168 -13.89 33.14 -55.64
#